data_AF-A0A952KTL4-F1
#
_entry.id   AF-A0A952KTL4-F1
#
_cell.length_a   1.000
_cell.length_b   1.000
_cell.length_c   1.000
_cell.angle_alpha   90.00
_cell.angle_beta   90.00
_cell.angle_gamma   90.00
#
_symmetry.space_group_name_H-M   'P 1'
#
loop_
_entity.id
_entity.type
_entity.pdbx_description
1 polymer ?
#
loop_
_entity_poly.entity_id
_entity_poly.type
_entity_poly.pdbx_seq_one_letter_code
_entity_poly.pdbx_strand_id
1 'polypeptide(L)'
;LDLADEIALPADRMPAELEVTPLVEDLPELVAGWEVVDADWPHRDEAAALAASLASLSADHLVHADLRDDNILLAADGRTLACDWNWPALGTPWQDSVDLLISAHGDGVDAEAVLRGRERLATVEPDHVDRWLSGVTGFMLAASQRPVPPTSPYLRIHNRWTAEAAWSWLAQRRGWA
;
A
#
# COMPACT_ATOMS: atom_id res chain seq x y z
N LEU A 1 7.68 -10.38 6.11
CA LEU A 1 8.28 -9.61 4.99
C LEU A 1 9.01 -10.51 3.99
N ASP A 2 9.58 -11.66 4.39
CA ASP A 2 10.20 -12.61 3.45
C ASP A 2 9.24 -13.04 2.33
N LEU A 3 7.96 -13.25 2.66
CA LEU A 3 6.89 -13.49 1.67
C LEU A 3 6.74 -12.37 0.64
N ALA A 4 6.71 -11.10 1.06
CA ALA A 4 6.61 -9.97 0.14
C ALA A 4 7.82 -9.91 -0.80
N ASP A 5 9.00 -10.24 -0.25
CA ASP A 5 10.26 -10.35 -0.97
C ASP A 5 10.29 -11.50 -2.00
N GLU A 6 9.53 -12.57 -1.75
CA GLU A 6 9.33 -13.71 -2.67
C GLU A 6 8.30 -13.40 -3.76
N ILE A 7 7.26 -12.62 -3.43
CA ILE A 7 6.21 -12.19 -4.37
C ILE A 7 6.75 -11.25 -5.45
N ALA A 8 7.67 -10.35 -5.08
CA ALA A 8 8.27 -9.31 -5.93
C ALA A 8 9.13 -9.88 -7.07
N LEU A 9 8.48 -10.59 -8.00
CA LEU A 9 9.07 -11.20 -9.18
C LEU A 9 9.18 -10.14 -10.29
N PRO A 10 10.37 -9.92 -10.87
CA PRO A 10 10.53 -9.01 -12.01
C PRO A 10 9.65 -9.41 -13.19
N ALA A 11 9.10 -8.42 -13.90
CA ALA A 11 8.15 -8.60 -14.98
C ALA A 11 8.68 -9.49 -16.12
N ASP A 12 9.98 -9.40 -16.41
CA ASP A 12 10.66 -10.21 -17.44
C ASP A 12 10.79 -11.70 -17.07
N ARG A 13 10.49 -12.06 -15.82
CA ARG A 13 10.50 -13.44 -15.31
C ARG A 13 9.10 -14.00 -15.05
N MET A 14 8.05 -13.21 -15.27
CA MET A 14 6.68 -13.67 -15.10
C MET A 14 6.27 -14.67 -16.20
N PRO A 15 5.38 -15.64 -15.90
CA PRO A 15 4.76 -16.47 -16.94
C PRO A 15 4.05 -15.60 -17.98
N ALA A 16 4.16 -15.96 -19.26
CA ALA A 16 3.57 -15.17 -20.34
C ALA A 16 2.03 -15.14 -20.30
N GLU A 17 1.42 -16.13 -19.63
CA GLU A 17 -0.02 -16.24 -19.43
C GLU A 17 -0.56 -15.34 -18.31
N LEU A 18 0.32 -14.79 -17.46
CA LEU A 18 -0.07 -13.88 -16.38
C LEU A 18 -0.12 -12.45 -16.93
N GLU A 19 -1.30 -12.05 -17.37
CA GLU A 19 -1.55 -10.68 -17.83
C GLU A 19 -1.83 -9.77 -16.63
N VAL A 20 -0.88 -8.89 -16.31
CA VAL A 20 -0.99 -7.86 -15.26
C VAL A 20 -0.58 -6.51 -15.82
N THR A 21 -1.24 -5.45 -15.37
CA THR A 21 -0.99 -4.05 -15.75
C THR A 21 -0.41 -3.29 -14.56
N PRO A 22 0.19 -2.10 -14.78
CA PRO A 22 0.56 -1.22 -13.68
C PRO A 22 -0.64 -0.94 -12.76
N LEU A 23 -0.45 -1.11 -11.45
CA LEU A 23 -1.54 -0.99 -10.47
C LEU A 23 -2.27 0.35 -10.54
N VAL A 24 -1.56 1.44 -10.83
CA VAL A 24 -2.15 2.78 -10.96
C VAL A 24 -3.04 2.94 -12.21
N GLU A 25 -2.93 2.05 -13.19
CA GLU A 25 -3.83 2.02 -14.36
C GLU A 25 -5.15 1.31 -13.99
N ASP A 26 -5.08 0.21 -13.25
CA ASP A 26 -6.25 -0.55 -12.80
C ASP A 26 -6.97 0.11 -11.61
N LEU A 27 -6.22 0.85 -10.78
CA LEU A 27 -6.72 1.54 -9.60
C LEU A 27 -6.30 3.03 -9.60
N PRO A 28 -6.85 3.85 -10.51
CA PRO A 28 -6.50 5.26 -10.64
C PRO A 28 -6.83 6.08 -9.39
N GLU A 29 -7.70 5.58 -8.51
CA GLU A 29 -7.99 6.22 -7.22
C GLU A 29 -6.80 6.27 -6.26
N LEU A 30 -5.73 5.47 -6.47
CA LEU A 30 -4.46 5.67 -5.75
C LEU A 30 -3.84 7.04 -6.05
N VAL A 31 -4.05 7.55 -7.27
CA VAL A 31 -3.54 8.85 -7.73
C VAL A 31 -4.54 9.96 -7.41
N ALA A 32 -5.83 9.70 -7.66
CA ALA A 32 -6.89 10.72 -7.60
C ALA A 32 -7.68 10.75 -6.26
N GLY A 33 -7.44 9.83 -5.33
CA GLY A 33 -8.26 9.67 -4.13
C GLY A 33 -8.40 10.94 -3.27
N TRP A 34 -7.38 11.80 -3.26
CA TRP A 34 -7.40 13.07 -2.55
C TRP A 34 -8.40 14.09 -3.11
N GLU A 35 -8.86 13.96 -4.36
CA GLU A 35 -9.81 14.91 -4.98
C GLU A 35 -11.14 14.99 -4.21
N VAL A 36 -11.56 13.89 -3.58
CA VAL A 36 -12.82 13.80 -2.81
C VAL A 36 -12.61 13.90 -1.29
N VAL A 37 -11.36 14.06 -0.83
CA VAL A 37 -11.06 14.30 0.58
C VAL A 37 -11.32 15.78 0.90
N ASP A 38 -11.91 16.03 2.08
CA ASP A 38 -12.29 17.38 2.54
C ASP A 38 -11.11 18.34 2.49
N ALA A 39 -11.36 19.56 2.00
CA ALA A 39 -10.33 20.57 1.77
C ALA A 39 -9.63 21.06 3.04
N ASP A 40 -10.22 20.83 4.22
CA ASP A 40 -9.64 21.17 5.53
C ASP A 40 -8.76 20.05 6.11
N TRP A 41 -8.59 18.92 5.40
CA TRP A 41 -7.66 17.88 5.81
C TRP A 41 -6.23 18.43 5.90
N PRO A 42 -5.47 18.18 6.99
CA PRO A 42 -4.13 18.74 7.17
C PRO A 42 -3.18 18.34 6.03
N HIS A 43 -2.39 19.29 5.51
CA HIS A 43 -1.43 19.06 4.42
C HIS A 43 -2.00 18.36 3.17
N ARG A 44 -3.30 18.53 2.92
CA ARG A 44 -4.00 17.87 1.81
C ARG A 44 -3.33 18.10 0.46
N ASP A 45 -2.95 19.34 0.17
CA ASP A 45 -2.41 19.68 -1.16
C ASP A 45 -1.02 19.05 -1.36
N GLU A 46 -0.18 19.05 -0.33
CA GLU A 46 1.11 18.36 -0.34
C GLU A 46 0.93 16.84 -0.50
N ALA A 47 -0.02 16.25 0.23
CA ALA A 47 -0.33 14.83 0.12
C ALA A 47 -0.90 14.47 -1.27
N ALA A 48 -1.82 15.27 -1.80
CA ALA A 48 -2.35 15.09 -3.14
C ALA A 48 -1.25 15.15 -4.21
N ALA A 49 -0.28 16.07 -4.08
CA ALA A 49 0.86 16.14 -4.99
C ALA A 49 1.76 14.90 -4.91
N LEU A 50 1.98 14.35 -3.71
CA LEU A 50 2.70 13.08 -3.52
C LEU A 50 1.99 11.92 -4.22
N ALA A 51 0.68 11.76 -3.99
CA ALA A 51 -0.12 10.70 -4.61
C ALA A 51 -0.17 10.83 -6.15
N ALA A 52 -0.31 12.05 -6.67
CA ALA A 52 -0.31 12.32 -8.10
C ALA A 52 0.99 11.86 -8.80
N SER A 53 2.10 11.83 -8.06
CA SER A 53 3.41 11.43 -8.59
C SER A 53 3.67 9.91 -8.53
N LEU A 54 2.70 9.10 -8.09
CA LEU A 54 2.83 7.64 -8.09
C LEU A 54 3.02 7.05 -9.48
N ALA A 55 2.38 7.64 -10.49
CA ALA A 55 2.50 7.19 -11.88
C ALA A 55 3.94 7.32 -12.45
N SER A 56 4.85 8.03 -11.76
CA SER A 56 6.26 8.11 -12.16
C SER A 56 7.14 7.02 -11.54
N LEU A 57 6.63 6.24 -10.59
CA LEU A 57 7.37 5.12 -10.00
C LEU A 57 7.46 3.96 -10.99
N SER A 58 8.52 3.16 -10.89
CA SER A 58 8.65 1.96 -11.72
C SER A 58 7.58 0.93 -11.33
N ALA A 59 6.91 0.36 -12.32
CA ALA A 59 5.94 -0.71 -12.16
C ALA A 59 6.43 -1.92 -12.98
N ASP A 60 7.47 -2.59 -12.48
CA ASP A 60 8.20 -3.65 -13.18
C ASP A 60 8.34 -4.93 -12.37
N HIS A 61 7.64 -5.03 -11.23
CA HIS A 61 7.59 -6.24 -10.40
C HIS A 61 6.14 -6.64 -10.14
N LEU A 62 5.89 -7.95 -10.06
CA LEU A 62 4.64 -8.48 -9.56
C LEU A 62 4.43 -8.01 -8.12
N VAL A 63 3.23 -7.52 -7.84
CA VAL A 63 2.77 -7.21 -6.49
C VAL A 63 1.44 -7.91 -6.23
N HIS A 64 1.20 -8.25 -4.98
CA HIS A 64 -0.10 -8.69 -4.50
C HIS A 64 -1.10 -7.53 -4.48
N ALA A 65 -0.61 -6.31 -4.22
CA ALA A 65 -1.38 -5.05 -4.12
C ALA A 65 -2.45 -5.03 -3.02
N ASP A 66 -2.42 -6.01 -2.11
CA ASP A 66 -3.33 -6.11 -0.97
C ASP A 66 -2.73 -6.98 0.14
N LEU A 67 -1.39 -6.94 0.29
CA LEU A 67 -0.71 -7.80 1.25
C LEU A 67 -0.87 -7.25 2.67
N ARG A 68 -1.76 -7.88 3.43
CA ARG A 68 -2.05 -7.59 4.83
C ARG A 68 -1.83 -8.84 5.69
N ASP A 69 -1.78 -8.67 7.01
CA ASP A 69 -1.59 -9.77 7.95
C ASP A 69 -2.73 -10.81 7.88
N ASP A 70 -3.97 -10.38 7.61
CA ASP A 70 -5.12 -11.25 7.39
C ASP A 70 -5.11 -12.00 6.05
N ASN A 71 -4.26 -11.58 5.11
CA ASN A 71 -4.02 -12.23 3.82
C ASN A 71 -2.79 -13.16 3.82
N ILE A 72 -2.20 -13.42 5.00
CA ILE A 72 -1.03 -14.29 5.16
C ILE A 72 -1.40 -15.54 5.97
N LEU A 73 -1.25 -16.71 5.33
CA LEU A 73 -1.45 -18.01 5.95
C LEU A 73 -0.12 -18.58 6.46
N LEU A 74 -0.13 -19.10 7.68
CA LEU A 74 0.99 -19.85 8.27
C LEU A 74 0.77 -21.35 8.02
N ALA A 75 1.56 -21.93 7.12
CA ALA A 75 1.49 -23.35 6.81
C ALA A 75 2.13 -24.20 7.91
N ALA A 76 1.64 -25.44 8.07
CA ALA A 76 2.14 -26.36 9.09
C ALA A 76 3.62 -26.75 8.90
N ASP A 77 4.16 -26.58 7.70
CA ASP A 77 5.56 -26.82 7.35
C ASP A 77 6.46 -25.59 7.57
N GLY A 78 5.92 -24.50 8.14
CA GLY A 78 6.65 -23.29 8.47
C GLY A 78 6.71 -22.25 7.35
N ARG A 79 6.11 -22.52 6.17
CA ARG A 79 6.00 -21.52 5.11
C ARG A 79 4.94 -20.47 5.43
N THR A 80 5.12 -19.28 4.86
CA THR A 80 4.09 -18.25 4.77
C THR A 80 3.52 -18.23 3.36
N LEU A 81 2.20 -18.21 3.20
CA LEU A 81 1.52 -18.18 1.91
C LEU A 81 0.63 -16.95 1.81
N ALA A 82 0.67 -16.23 0.70
CA ALA A 82 -0.29 -15.17 0.41
C ALA A 82 -1.57 -15.76 -0.19
N CYS A 83 -2.72 -15.29 0.26
CA CYS A 83 -4.02 -15.58 -0.31
C CYS A 83 -4.74 -14.28 -0.69
N ASP A 84 -5.90 -14.40 -1.37
CA ASP A 84 -6.70 -13.26 -1.82
C ASP A 84 -6.06 -12.43 -2.94
N TRP A 85 -5.56 -13.12 -3.97
CA TRP A 85 -4.99 -12.55 -5.20
C TRP A 85 -6.05 -11.92 -6.12
N ASN A 86 -6.90 -11.04 -5.59
CA ASN A 86 -7.91 -10.34 -6.37
C ASN A 86 -7.33 -9.16 -7.18
N TRP A 87 -6.15 -8.66 -6.79
CA TRP A 87 -5.52 -7.48 -7.39
C TRP A 87 -4.04 -7.67 -7.82
N PRO A 88 -3.63 -8.83 -8.38
CA PRO A 88 -2.26 -8.97 -8.87
C PRO A 88 -1.98 -7.90 -9.94
N ALA A 89 -0.89 -7.18 -9.78
CA ALA A 89 -0.56 -6.06 -10.64
C ALA A 89 0.96 -5.92 -10.82
N LEU A 90 1.36 -4.99 -11.68
CA LEU A 90 2.73 -4.47 -11.73
C LEU A 90 2.86 -3.29 -10.77
N GLY A 91 3.88 -3.34 -9.92
CA GLY A 91 4.22 -2.30 -8.96
C GLY A 91 5.73 -2.24 -8.70
N THR A 92 6.09 -1.65 -7.58
CA THR A 92 7.49 -1.57 -7.13
C THR A 92 7.85 -2.80 -6.26
N PRO A 93 9.11 -3.24 -6.23
CA PRO A 93 9.51 -4.45 -5.50
C PRO A 93 9.35 -4.36 -3.97
N TRP A 94 9.14 -3.15 -3.43
CA TRP A 94 8.99 -2.90 -1.99
C TRP A 94 7.53 -2.61 -1.60
N GLN A 95 6.61 -2.51 -2.56
CA GLN A 95 5.24 -2.05 -2.34
C GLN A 95 4.49 -2.88 -1.30
N ASP A 96 4.40 -4.20 -1.52
CA ASP A 96 3.69 -5.11 -0.61
C ASP A 96 4.33 -5.15 0.79
N SER A 97 5.64 -4.88 0.90
CA SER A 97 6.29 -4.75 2.20
C SER A 97 5.81 -3.50 2.93
N VAL A 98 5.62 -2.38 2.23
CA VAL A 98 5.08 -1.16 2.82
C VAL A 98 3.59 -1.34 3.16
N ASP A 99 2.81 -2.02 2.32
CA ASP A 99 1.39 -2.33 2.61
C ASP A 99 1.22 -3.11 3.91
N LEU A 100 2.04 -4.15 4.11
CA LEU A 100 2.04 -4.92 5.36
C LEU A 100 2.46 -4.05 6.56
N LEU A 101 3.44 -3.15 6.35
CA LEU A 101 3.93 -2.26 7.39
C LEU A 101 2.92 -1.17 7.78
N ILE A 102 1.98 -0.78 6.91
CA ILE A 102 0.88 0.14 7.26
C ILE A 102 0.04 -0.46 8.40
N SER A 103 -0.36 -1.72 8.26
CA SER A 103 -1.16 -2.39 9.29
C SER A 103 -0.36 -2.56 10.59
N ALA A 104 0.91 -2.97 10.47
CA ALA A 104 1.81 -3.08 11.63
C ALA A 104 2.01 -1.73 12.35
N HIS A 105 2.15 -0.62 11.61
CA HIS A 105 2.23 0.72 12.17
C HIS A 105 0.95 1.08 12.95
N GLY A 106 -0.21 0.83 12.35
CA GLY A 106 -1.51 1.04 13.00
C GLY A 106 -1.66 0.27 14.32
N ASP A 107 -1.03 -0.90 14.43
CA ASP A 107 -1.00 -1.73 15.64
C ASP A 107 0.13 -1.34 16.63
N GLY A 108 0.89 -0.29 16.34
CA GLY A 108 1.91 0.27 17.23
C GLY A 108 3.32 -0.28 17.04
N VAL A 109 3.60 -1.00 15.94
CA VAL A 109 4.96 -1.38 15.55
C VAL A 109 5.70 -0.14 15.00
N ASP A 110 6.98 0.00 15.36
CA ASP A 110 7.86 0.98 14.75
C ASP A 110 8.21 0.56 13.31
N ALA A 111 7.28 0.79 12.39
CA ALA A 111 7.41 0.44 10.97
C ALA A 111 8.61 1.13 10.31
N GLU A 112 8.95 2.35 10.74
CA GLU A 112 10.13 3.07 10.25
C GLU A 112 11.43 2.35 10.62
N ALA A 113 11.54 1.86 11.86
CA ALA A 113 12.68 1.06 12.28
C ALA A 113 12.78 -0.27 11.52
N VAL A 114 11.65 -0.93 11.25
CA VAL A 114 11.62 -2.17 10.46
C VAL A 114 12.04 -1.91 9.00
N LEU A 115 11.52 -0.84 8.39
CA LEU A 115 11.86 -0.43 7.03
C LEU A 115 13.36 -0.17 6.89
N ARG A 116 13.96 0.58 7.83
CA ARG A 116 15.41 0.88 7.83
C ARG A 116 16.29 -0.31 8.20
N GLY A 117 15.76 -1.27 8.96
CA GLY A 117 16.49 -2.43 9.45
C GLY A 117 16.64 -3.56 8.43
N ARG A 118 15.89 -3.52 7.31
CA ARG A 118 15.85 -4.59 6.31
C ARG A 118 16.60 -4.16 5.05
N GLU A 119 17.64 -4.90 4.67
CA GLU A 119 18.58 -4.54 3.60
C GLU A 119 17.88 -4.10 2.29
N ARG A 120 16.87 -4.85 1.84
CA ARG A 120 16.12 -4.54 0.61
C ARG A 120 15.22 -3.31 0.70
N LEU A 121 14.74 -2.97 1.89
CA LEU A 121 13.87 -1.81 2.11
C LEU A 121 14.69 -0.56 2.47
N ALA A 122 15.86 -0.73 3.07
CA ALA A 122 16.74 0.36 3.46
C ALA A 122 17.30 1.15 2.25
N THR A 123 17.28 0.56 1.05
CA THR A 123 17.70 1.19 -0.20
C THR A 123 16.57 1.91 -0.93
N VAL A 124 15.33 1.84 -0.43
CA VAL A 124 14.19 2.53 -1.04
C VAL A 124 14.30 4.02 -0.75
N GLU A 125 14.22 4.84 -1.80
CA GLU A 125 14.20 6.29 -1.64
C GLU A 125 13.06 6.71 -0.71
N PRO A 126 13.32 7.48 0.37
CA PRO A 126 12.30 7.82 1.35
C PRO A 126 11.05 8.48 0.74
N ASP A 127 11.25 9.32 -0.27
CA ASP A 127 10.16 10.00 -0.97
C ASP A 127 9.24 9.01 -1.71
N HIS A 128 9.73 7.85 -2.17
CA HIS A 128 8.89 6.85 -2.81
C HIS A 128 7.89 6.22 -1.83
N VAL A 129 8.33 5.96 -0.61
CA VAL A 129 7.45 5.46 0.46
C VAL A 129 6.41 6.53 0.82
N ASP A 130 6.81 7.80 0.90
CA ASP A 130 5.89 8.91 1.19
C ASP A 130 4.79 9.02 0.12
N ARG A 131 5.15 8.89 -1.16
CA ARG A 131 4.19 8.88 -2.28
C ARG A 131 3.20 7.73 -2.17
N TRP A 132 3.69 6.53 -1.86
CA TRP A 132 2.86 5.34 -1.68
C TRP A 132 1.89 5.49 -0.51
N LEU A 133 2.40 5.88 0.67
CA LEU A 133 1.55 6.13 1.84
C LEU A 133 0.50 7.20 1.57
N SER A 134 0.87 8.25 0.81
CA SER A 134 -0.09 9.28 0.41
C SER A 134 -1.19 8.73 -0.49
N GLY A 135 -0.84 7.95 -1.52
CA GLY A 135 -1.83 7.35 -2.41
C GLY A 135 -2.79 6.40 -1.69
N VAL A 136 -2.25 5.52 -0.85
CA VAL A 136 -3.06 4.63 0.00
C VAL A 136 -3.99 5.44 0.92
N THR A 137 -3.48 6.50 1.55
CA THR A 137 -4.30 7.37 2.41
C THR A 137 -5.47 7.97 1.64
N GLY A 138 -5.21 8.66 0.52
CA GLY A 138 -6.25 9.30 -0.28
C GLY A 138 -7.28 8.31 -0.80
N PHE A 139 -6.82 7.18 -1.34
CA PHE A 139 -7.68 6.09 -1.81
C PHE A 139 -8.59 5.56 -0.69
N MET A 140 -8.02 5.24 0.47
CA MET A 140 -8.77 4.64 1.59
C MET A 140 -9.72 5.63 2.25
N LEU A 141 -9.37 6.92 2.36
CA LEU A 141 -10.29 7.98 2.78
C LEU A 141 -11.48 8.07 1.82
N ALA A 142 -11.23 8.15 0.51
CA ALA A 142 -12.29 8.17 -0.50
C ALA A 142 -13.17 6.91 -0.44
N ALA A 143 -12.56 5.74 -0.30
CA ALA A 143 -13.27 4.47 -0.19
C ALA A 143 -14.10 4.36 1.11
N SER A 144 -13.69 5.02 2.19
CA SER A 144 -14.44 5.03 3.47
C SER A 144 -15.76 5.79 3.39
N GLN A 145 -15.90 6.74 2.44
CA GLN A 145 -17.11 7.53 2.24
C GLN A 145 -18.18 6.82 1.38
N ARG A 146 -17.82 5.71 0.72
CA ARG A 146 -18.75 4.96 -0.14
C ARG A 146 -19.83 4.25 0.72
N PRO A 147 -21.02 3.93 0.18
CA PRO A 147 -22.04 3.18 0.91
C PRO A 147 -21.51 1.85 1.46
N VAL A 148 -21.92 1.46 2.67
CA VAL A 148 -21.55 0.17 3.27
C VAL A 148 -22.18 -0.97 2.46
N PRO A 149 -21.39 -1.93 1.92
CA PRO A 149 -21.96 -3.07 1.23
C PRO A 149 -22.61 -4.03 2.23
N PRO A 150 -23.78 -4.62 1.91
CA PRO A 150 -24.48 -5.52 2.83
C PRO A 150 -23.70 -6.81 3.12
N THR A 151 -22.79 -7.21 2.24
CA THR A 151 -21.94 -8.40 2.39
C THR A 151 -20.68 -8.16 3.22
N SER A 152 -20.33 -6.90 3.51
CA SER A 152 -19.16 -6.55 4.32
C SER A 152 -19.44 -5.31 5.18
N PRO A 153 -20.15 -5.49 6.32
CA PRO A 153 -20.61 -4.38 7.16
C PRO A 153 -19.48 -3.56 7.79
N TYR A 154 -18.28 -4.14 7.93
CA TYR A 154 -17.11 -3.48 8.54
C TYR A 154 -16.16 -2.85 7.52
N LEU A 155 -16.44 -2.96 6.21
CA LEU A 155 -15.50 -2.50 5.17
C LEU A 155 -15.15 -1.02 5.29
N ARG A 156 -16.11 -0.16 5.60
CA ARG A 156 -15.85 1.29 5.72
C ARG A 156 -15.05 1.64 6.97
N ILE A 157 -15.22 0.85 8.04
CA ILE A 157 -14.41 0.97 9.25
C ILE A 157 -12.97 0.58 8.94
N HIS A 158 -12.77 -0.55 8.24
CA HIS A 158 -11.44 -0.97 7.79
C HIS A 158 -10.78 0.08 6.89
N ASN A 159 -11.47 0.57 5.85
CA ASN A 159 -10.95 1.62 4.97
C ASN A 159 -10.50 2.85 5.77
N ARG A 160 -11.33 3.31 6.72
CA ARG A 160 -11.00 4.47 7.55
C ARG A 160 -9.79 4.22 8.43
N TRP A 161 -9.70 3.04 9.06
CA TRP A 161 -8.57 2.68 9.90
C TRP A 161 -7.26 2.60 9.10
N THR A 162 -7.28 1.96 7.93
CA THR A 162 -6.11 1.86 7.05
C THR A 162 -5.65 3.23 6.59
N ALA A 163 -6.58 4.12 6.25
CA ALA A 163 -6.26 5.51 5.91
C ALA A 163 -5.58 6.25 7.06
N GLU A 164 -6.09 6.12 8.29
CA GLU A 164 -5.52 6.78 9.47
C GLU A 164 -4.14 6.21 9.82
N ALA A 165 -3.94 4.90 9.69
CA ALA A 165 -2.64 4.27 9.89
C ALA A 165 -1.61 4.78 8.86
N ALA A 166 -1.94 4.75 7.57
CA ALA A 166 -1.08 5.25 6.50
C ALA A 166 -0.78 6.76 6.66
N TRP A 167 -1.81 7.55 7.00
CA TRP A 167 -1.66 8.99 7.25
C TRP A 167 -0.74 9.30 8.42
N SER A 168 -0.94 8.63 9.55
CA SER A 168 -0.12 8.86 10.75
C SER A 168 1.36 8.51 10.50
N TRP A 169 1.63 7.45 9.74
CA TRP A 169 3.00 7.11 9.35
C TRP A 169 3.59 8.14 8.40
N LEU A 170 2.84 8.56 7.38
CA LEU A 170 3.27 9.63 6.46
C LEU A 170 3.57 10.93 7.23
N ALA A 171 2.65 11.36 8.10
CA ALA A 171 2.83 12.57 8.89
C ALA A 171 4.08 12.50 9.78
N GLN A 172 4.34 11.35 10.42
CA GLN A 172 5.56 11.11 11.18
C GLN A 172 6.82 11.27 10.30
N ARG A 173 6.83 10.68 9.09
CA ARG A 173 7.97 10.74 8.17
C ARG A 173 8.23 12.15 7.63
N ARG A 174 7.17 12.94 7.43
CA ARG A 174 7.23 14.33 6.94
C ARG A 174 7.42 15.37 8.04
N GLY A 175 7.26 14.98 9.31
CA GLY A 175 7.23 15.93 10.43
C GLY A 175 6.00 16.84 10.40
N TRP A 176 4.88 16.36 9.86
CA TRP A 176 3.60 17.05 9.85
C TRP A 176 2.91 16.92 11.22
N ALA A 177 2.34 18.02 11.71
CA ALA A 177 1.78 18.15 13.05
C ALA A 177 0.24 18.12 13.03
#